data_AF-A0AA96WAK5-F1
#
_entry.id   AF-A0AA96WAK5-F1
#
_cell.length_a   1.000
_cell.length_b   1.000
_cell.length_c   1.000
_cell.angle_alpha   90.00
_cell.angle_beta   90.00
_cell.angle_gamma   90.00
#
_symmetry.space_group_name_H-M   'P 1'
#
loop_
_entity.id
_entity.type
_entity.pdbx_description
1 polymer ?
#
loop_
_entity_poly.entity_id
_entity_poly.type
_entity_poly.pdbx_seq_one_letter_code
_entity_poly.pdbx_strand_id
1 'polypeptide(L)'
;MRDVREVWGLIDTRVAKWQQDPVIVQSVRSAAAATVAYVVALQLSTEAAPLTAPLTALLVVQVTLYSTLTTGIRRVNSVVAGVVIAIGFSVLVGLTWWSLALIILASLAVGHLVRVSEFVPEVAISAMLVLGVTRVGDTAWARILETLIGAVVGLAFNLLLAPPVWVEAAGESIEDLARRMRRLMIRVGEQAAGRTPAEAAAARLHEARELDFDIVEVDAALKQAEDSLKLNPRVREGLLHRVVLRTGLDTLEICTVVLRVLARTLTDLAKEREPSPLFSAQAGAAIERLLAEIGDAVVSFAVLVTTDVTRSAESAEDRLAAELSTAVATRDKLAQLLLEDVQRDPSHWQLHGAVLTEVNRMLDELDTEHRSQRLLEELDRCTREQRERSPRLTRLRDRVRIVRPRRRNRSGPVGRTK
;
A
#
# COMPACT_ATOMS: atom_id res chain seq x y z
N MET A 1 23.03 29.75 -32.62
CA MET A 1 21.91 30.02 -31.67
C MET A 1 20.88 28.89 -31.56
N ARG A 2 20.84 27.90 -32.48
CA ARG A 2 19.96 26.71 -32.37
C ARG A 2 20.48 25.65 -31.38
N ASP A 3 21.80 25.44 -31.29
CA ASP A 3 22.39 24.42 -30.40
C ASP A 3 22.15 24.66 -28.89
N VAL A 4 22.07 25.93 -28.46
CA VAL A 4 21.87 26.24 -27.04
C VAL A 4 20.46 25.83 -26.61
N ARG A 5 19.43 26.00 -27.46
CA ARG A 5 18.05 25.63 -27.10
C ARG A 5 17.84 24.12 -27.01
N GLU A 6 18.55 23.33 -27.81
CA GLU A 6 18.51 21.85 -27.72
C GLU A 6 19.20 21.34 -26.45
N VAL A 7 20.33 21.94 -26.04
CA VAL A 7 21.00 21.62 -24.78
C VAL A 7 20.11 21.97 -23.58
N TRP A 8 19.45 23.13 -23.58
CA TRP A 8 18.50 23.49 -22.52
C TRP A 8 17.26 22.59 -22.50
N GLY A 9 16.74 22.15 -23.65
CA GLY A 9 15.64 21.18 -23.72
C GLY A 9 16.01 19.78 -23.23
N LEU A 10 17.25 19.33 -23.46
CA LEU A 10 17.79 18.08 -22.91
C LEU A 10 18.07 18.17 -21.40
N ILE A 11 18.43 19.35 -20.90
CA ILE A 11 18.56 19.61 -19.46
C ILE A 11 17.19 19.66 -18.81
N ASP A 12 16.20 20.34 -19.39
CA ASP A 12 14.83 20.43 -18.83
C ASP A 12 14.15 19.06 -18.78
N THR A 13 14.29 18.25 -19.83
CA THR A 13 13.73 16.88 -19.86
C THR A 13 14.44 15.95 -18.87
N ARG A 14 15.76 16.12 -18.65
CA ARG A 14 16.50 15.39 -17.61
C ARG A 14 16.14 15.88 -16.21
N VAL A 15 15.96 17.17 -15.99
CA VAL A 15 15.54 17.77 -14.71
C VAL A 15 14.11 17.35 -14.36
N ALA A 16 13.21 17.31 -15.33
CA ALA A 16 11.85 16.78 -15.16
C ALA A 16 11.86 15.28 -14.82
N LYS A 17 12.72 14.47 -15.47
CA LYS A 17 12.93 13.07 -15.10
C LYS A 17 13.55 12.91 -13.70
N TRP A 18 14.48 13.77 -13.31
CA TRP A 18 15.11 13.75 -11.98
C TRP A 18 14.15 14.18 -10.86
N GLN A 19 13.18 15.05 -11.17
CA GLN A 19 12.09 15.40 -10.25
C GLN A 19 11.07 14.27 -10.08
N GLN A 20 11.06 13.29 -10.98
CA GLN A 20 10.22 12.08 -10.87
C GLN A 20 10.94 10.92 -10.20
N ASP A 21 12.28 10.96 -10.08
CA ASP A 21 13.04 9.90 -9.45
C ASP A 21 12.96 10.02 -7.91
N PRO A 22 12.29 9.08 -7.22
CA PRO A 22 11.99 9.20 -5.79
C PRO A 22 13.25 9.31 -4.93
N VAL A 23 14.37 8.75 -5.38
CA VAL A 23 15.65 8.77 -4.65
C VAL A 23 16.26 10.18 -4.66
N ILE A 24 16.18 10.89 -5.78
CA ILE A 24 16.76 12.23 -5.95
C ILE A 24 15.93 13.24 -5.16
N VAL A 25 14.61 13.17 -5.29
CA VAL A 25 13.67 14.02 -4.54
C VAL A 25 13.86 13.84 -3.03
N GLN A 26 14.00 12.59 -2.57
CA GLN A 26 14.22 12.30 -1.16
C GLN A 26 15.57 12.82 -0.66
N SER A 27 16.63 12.68 -1.46
CA SER A 27 17.98 13.16 -1.10
C SER A 27 18.03 14.69 -1.00
N VAL A 28 17.46 15.41 -1.97
CA VAL A 28 17.36 16.88 -1.94
C VAL A 28 16.49 17.34 -0.78
N ARG A 29 15.39 16.64 -0.49
CA ARG A 29 14.51 16.93 0.65
C ARG A 29 15.23 16.76 1.99
N SER A 30 15.97 15.66 2.16
CA SER A 30 16.76 15.40 3.37
C SER A 30 17.85 16.45 3.58
N ALA A 31 18.56 16.83 2.52
CA ALA A 31 19.58 17.87 2.58
C ALA A 31 18.99 19.26 2.92
N ALA A 32 17.86 19.62 2.31
CA ALA A 32 17.17 20.87 2.61
C ALA A 32 16.66 20.91 4.06
N ALA A 33 16.05 19.83 4.54
CA ALA A 33 15.55 19.76 5.92
C ALA A 33 16.67 19.85 6.95
N ALA A 34 17.80 19.15 6.72
CA ALA A 34 18.97 19.24 7.58
C ALA A 34 19.55 20.66 7.60
N THR A 35 19.66 21.30 6.43
CA THR A 35 20.19 22.67 6.32
C THR A 35 19.29 23.68 7.02
N VAL A 36 17.96 23.59 6.87
CA VAL A 36 17.02 24.47 7.56
C VAL A 36 17.06 24.23 9.07
N ALA A 37 17.14 22.98 9.52
CA ALA A 37 17.25 22.67 10.95
C ALA A 37 18.52 23.25 11.56
N TYR A 38 19.64 23.20 10.83
CA TYR A 38 20.92 23.80 11.25
C TYR A 38 20.84 25.33 11.33
N VAL A 39 20.27 26.00 10.32
CA VAL A 39 20.11 27.47 10.32
C VAL A 39 19.18 27.94 11.44
N VAL A 40 18.09 27.21 11.69
CA VAL A 40 17.16 27.51 12.79
C VAL A 40 17.83 27.28 14.15
N ALA A 41 18.62 26.22 14.29
CA ALA A 41 19.37 25.96 15.52
C ALA A 41 20.46 27.00 15.78
N LEU A 42 21.13 27.52 14.76
CA LEU A 42 22.13 28.60 14.89
C LEU A 42 21.52 29.92 15.42
N GLN A 43 20.24 30.18 15.17
CA GLN A 43 19.57 31.40 15.66
C GLN A 43 18.97 31.25 17.07
N LEU A 44 18.74 30.02 17.53
CA LEU A 44 18.04 29.73 18.77
C LEU A 44 18.90 29.05 19.84
N SER A 45 20.01 28.40 19.45
CA SER A 45 20.96 27.74 20.35
C SER A 45 22.17 28.64 20.58
N THR A 46 22.67 28.65 21.81
CA THR A 46 23.85 29.43 22.23
C THR A 46 25.17 28.69 21.94
N GLU A 47 25.12 27.48 21.38
CA GLU A 47 26.29 26.64 21.06
C GLU A 47 26.96 27.06 19.73
N ALA A 48 28.30 26.97 19.69
CA ALA A 48 29.10 27.39 18.53
C ALA A 48 28.91 26.50 17.28
N ALA A 49 28.38 25.29 17.43
CA ALA A 49 28.11 24.37 16.32
C ALA A 49 26.98 23.36 16.63
N PRO A 50 25.70 23.72 16.42
CA PRO A 50 24.55 22.87 16.77
C PRO A 50 24.32 21.73 15.75
N LEU A 51 25.19 20.71 15.78
CA LEU A 51 25.17 19.59 14.83
C LEU A 51 24.07 18.56 15.12
N THR A 52 23.42 18.62 16.29
CA THR A 52 22.36 17.68 16.66
C THR A 52 21.05 17.91 15.95
N ALA A 53 20.71 19.17 15.70
CA ALA A 53 19.50 19.56 14.99
C ALA A 53 19.46 19.03 13.54
N PRO A 54 20.49 19.22 12.68
CA PRO A 54 20.52 18.67 11.33
C PRO A 54 20.54 17.14 11.31
N LEU A 55 21.29 16.48 12.22
CA LEU A 55 21.26 15.02 12.35
C LEU A 55 19.86 14.53 12.71
N THR A 56 19.15 15.28 13.56
CA THR A 56 17.78 14.96 13.94
C THR A 56 16.81 15.10 12.81
N ALA A 57 16.88 16.20 12.06
CA ALA A 57 16.04 16.42 10.89
C ALA A 57 16.29 15.39 9.79
N LEU A 58 17.54 15.00 9.53
CA LEU A 58 17.90 14.03 8.50
C LEU A 58 17.27 12.65 8.78
N LEU A 59 17.40 12.16 10.00
CA LEU A 59 16.82 10.89 10.43
C LEU A 59 15.28 10.92 10.46
N VAL A 60 14.69 12.06 10.82
CA VAL A 60 13.23 12.25 10.81
C VAL A 60 12.69 12.26 9.37
N VAL A 61 13.41 12.84 8.40
CA VAL A 61 12.97 12.98 7.00
C VAL A 61 13.24 11.75 6.14
N GLN A 62 14.23 10.92 6.52
CA GLN A 62 14.54 9.66 5.84
C GLN A 62 13.46 8.59 6.04
N VAL A 63 12.62 8.75 7.05
CA VAL A 63 11.63 7.78 7.47
C VAL A 63 10.23 8.19 6.97
N THR A 64 9.32 7.24 6.75
CA THR A 64 7.92 7.52 6.34
C THR A 64 7.19 8.32 7.42
N LEU A 65 6.26 9.21 7.06
CA LEU A 65 5.52 10.08 8.00
C LEU A 65 5.07 9.39 9.31
N TYR A 66 4.61 8.15 9.22
CA TYR A 66 4.20 7.33 10.38
C TYR A 66 5.35 6.95 11.30
N SER A 67 6.42 6.42 10.71
CA SER A 67 7.60 6.07 11.47
C SER A 67 8.37 7.33 11.90
N THR A 68 8.31 8.44 11.16
CA THR A 68 8.87 9.75 11.56
C THR A 68 8.22 10.32 12.81
N LEU A 69 6.89 10.28 12.92
CA LEU A 69 6.19 10.82 14.08
C LEU A 69 6.48 9.99 15.33
N THR A 70 6.43 8.67 15.21
CA THR A 70 6.69 7.74 16.32
C THR A 70 8.17 7.73 16.71
N THR A 71 9.08 7.70 15.73
CA THR A 71 10.54 7.77 15.94
C THR A 71 10.96 9.14 16.45
N GLY A 72 10.37 10.23 15.96
CA GLY A 72 10.64 11.59 16.45
C GLY A 72 10.25 11.76 17.92
N ILE A 73 9.04 11.33 18.30
CA ILE A 73 8.60 11.35 19.71
C ILE A 73 9.50 10.47 20.57
N ARG A 74 9.83 9.26 20.10
CA ARG A 74 10.69 8.33 20.82
C ARG A 74 12.10 8.89 21.00
N ARG A 75 12.66 9.55 19.98
CA ARG A 75 13.97 10.19 20.02
C ARG A 75 14.00 11.38 20.97
N VAL A 76 12.99 12.25 20.93
CA VAL A 76 12.88 13.36 21.89
C VAL A 76 12.83 12.81 23.32
N ASN A 77 12.03 11.76 23.57
CA ASN A 77 11.96 11.12 24.89
C ASN A 77 13.30 10.50 25.30
N SER A 78 14.03 9.85 24.39
CA SER A 78 15.34 9.27 24.66
C SER A 78 16.38 10.33 25.05
N VAL A 79 16.44 11.44 24.31
CA VAL A 79 17.37 12.54 24.63
C VAL A 79 16.99 13.23 25.93
N VAL A 80 15.71 13.52 26.15
CA VAL A 80 15.22 14.12 27.41
C VAL A 80 15.53 13.21 28.59
N ALA A 81 15.30 11.90 28.48
CA ALA A 81 15.61 10.94 29.54
C ALA A 81 17.13 10.91 29.84
N GLY A 82 17.97 10.83 28.81
CA GLY A 82 19.43 10.84 28.97
C GLY A 82 19.95 12.12 29.63
N VAL A 83 19.42 13.29 29.25
CA VAL A 83 19.79 14.58 29.83
C VAL A 83 19.33 14.71 31.29
N VAL A 84 18.11 14.28 31.62
CA VAL A 84 17.59 14.28 33.01
C VAL A 84 18.42 13.37 33.92
N ILE A 85 18.78 12.18 33.43
CA ILE A 85 19.65 11.25 34.16
C ILE A 85 21.04 11.88 34.37
N ALA A 86 21.62 12.49 33.34
CA ALA A 86 22.94 13.14 33.42
C ALA A 86 22.94 14.31 34.42
N ILE A 87 21.92 15.17 34.40
CA ILE A 87 21.77 16.28 35.37
C ILE A 87 21.61 15.75 36.78
N GLY A 88 20.68 14.81 36.99
CA GLY A 88 20.42 14.23 38.31
C GLY A 88 21.66 13.58 38.91
N PHE A 89 22.41 12.86 38.08
CA PHE A 89 23.64 12.22 38.52
C PHE A 89 24.79 13.21 38.74
N SER A 90 24.91 14.25 37.92
CA SER A 90 25.90 15.32 38.10
C SER A 90 25.72 16.09 39.41
N VAL A 91 24.48 16.26 39.87
CA VAL A 91 24.18 16.92 41.15
C VAL A 91 24.52 16.04 42.35
N LEU A 92 24.39 14.71 42.22
CA LEU A 92 24.61 13.77 43.32
C LEU A 92 26.08 13.36 43.52
N VAL A 93 26.88 13.23 42.45
CA VAL A 93 28.13 12.44 42.50
C VAL A 93 29.41 13.22 42.17
N GLY A 94 29.32 14.34 41.44
CA GLY A 94 30.50 15.01 40.88
C GLY A 94 31.23 14.19 39.80
N LEU A 95 32.00 14.85 38.94
CA LEU A 95 32.69 14.19 37.83
C LEU A 95 33.90 13.39 38.32
N THR A 96 33.84 12.06 38.24
CA THR A 96 34.96 11.14 38.50
C THR A 96 34.93 9.97 37.50
N TRP A 97 36.05 9.27 37.33
CA TRP A 97 36.18 8.19 36.33
C TRP A 97 35.19 7.02 36.54
N TRP A 98 34.83 6.72 37.79
CA TRP A 98 33.85 5.69 38.13
C TRP A 98 32.41 6.18 37.94
N SER A 99 32.17 7.49 38.09
CA SER A 99 30.86 8.11 37.90
C SER A 99 30.47 8.14 36.41
N LEU A 100 31.44 8.31 35.50
CA LEU A 100 31.27 8.13 34.05
C LEU A 100 30.86 6.69 33.69
N ALA A 101 31.55 5.68 34.23
CA ALA A 101 31.24 4.28 33.97
C ALA A 101 29.82 3.91 34.44
N LEU A 102 29.41 4.43 35.61
CA LEU A 102 28.08 4.19 36.16
C LEU A 102 26.96 4.86 35.33
N ILE A 103 27.18 6.07 34.80
CA ILE A 103 26.24 6.76 33.90
C ILE A 103 26.06 6.01 32.59
N ILE A 104 27.16 5.52 32.00
CA ILE A 104 27.09 4.76 30.75
C ILE A 104 26.28 3.48 30.97
N LEU A 105 26.54 2.75 32.06
CA LEU A 105 25.77 1.56 32.45
C LEU A 105 24.29 1.88 32.70
N ALA A 106 23.98 2.96 33.44
CA ALA A 106 22.61 3.38 33.71
C ALA A 106 21.87 3.80 32.42
N SER A 107 22.53 4.54 31.53
CA SER A 107 21.98 5.00 30.25
C SER A 107 21.70 3.83 29.30
N LEU A 108 22.60 2.84 29.26
CA LEU A 108 22.42 1.60 28.49
C LEU A 108 21.28 0.74 29.06
N ALA A 109 21.21 0.58 30.38
CA ALA A 109 20.17 -0.19 31.05
C ALA A 109 18.77 0.41 30.83
N VAL A 110 18.64 1.73 30.91
CA VAL A 110 17.38 2.44 30.63
C VAL A 110 17.02 2.35 29.14
N GLY A 111 18.00 2.48 28.24
CA GLY A 111 17.78 2.29 26.79
C GLY A 111 17.20 0.90 26.46
N HIS A 112 17.64 -0.12 27.19
CA HIS A 112 17.12 -1.49 27.06
C HIS A 112 15.70 -1.63 27.65
N LEU A 113 15.43 -1.00 28.80
CA LEU A 113 14.13 -1.06 29.48
C LEU A 113 13.00 -0.36 28.71
N VAL A 114 13.31 0.67 27.91
CA VAL A 114 12.31 1.42 27.10
C VAL A 114 12.03 0.72 25.74
N ARG A 115 12.57 -0.48 25.48
CA ARG A 115 12.46 -1.20 24.19
C ARG A 115 12.84 -0.33 23.00
N VAL A 116 13.89 0.48 23.14
CA VAL A 116 14.47 1.32 22.07
C VAL A 116 15.68 0.57 21.51
N SER A 117 15.47 -0.60 20.91
CA SER A 117 16.56 -1.49 20.48
C SER A 117 17.45 -0.89 19.39
N GLU A 118 16.99 0.13 18.67
CA GLU A 118 17.70 0.71 17.52
C GLU A 118 18.53 1.98 17.84
N PHE A 119 18.32 2.61 19.02
CA PHE A 119 18.97 3.90 19.37
C PHE A 119 19.72 3.87 20.72
N VAL A 120 19.96 2.69 21.29
CA VAL A 120 20.74 2.52 22.54
C VAL A 120 22.13 3.19 22.50
N PRO A 121 22.89 3.13 21.39
CA PRO A 121 24.20 3.79 21.32
C PRO A 121 24.13 5.32 21.32
N GLU A 122 23.10 5.93 20.72
CA GLU A 122 22.95 7.40 20.67
C GLU A 122 22.66 8.00 22.05
N VAL A 123 21.94 7.27 22.91
CA VAL A 123 21.68 7.68 24.30
C VAL A 123 22.99 7.70 25.10
N ALA A 124 23.83 6.67 24.95
CA ALA A 124 25.13 6.60 25.59
C ALA A 124 26.09 7.71 25.09
N ILE A 125 26.11 7.98 23.79
CA ILE A 125 26.93 9.06 23.19
C ILE A 125 26.46 10.44 23.66
N SER A 126 25.15 10.68 23.73
CA SER A 126 24.60 11.97 24.19
C SER A 126 24.86 12.20 25.69
N ALA A 127 24.73 11.16 26.53
CA ALA A 127 25.08 11.24 27.94
C ALA A 127 26.58 11.54 28.14
N MET A 128 27.45 10.96 27.31
CA MET A 128 28.90 11.19 27.35
C MET A 128 29.27 12.62 26.93
N LEU A 129 28.66 13.16 25.86
CA LEU A 129 28.88 14.54 25.39
C LEU A 129 28.47 15.59 26.43
N VAL A 130 27.35 15.37 27.13
CA VAL A 130 26.88 16.26 28.20
C VAL A 130 27.82 16.24 29.40
N LEU A 131 28.44 15.09 29.70
CA LEU A 131 29.40 14.99 30.79
C LEU A 131 30.76 15.61 30.45
N GLY A 132 31.18 15.58 29.17
CA GLY A 132 32.47 16.10 28.71
C GLY A 132 32.57 17.63 28.64
N VAL A 133 31.46 18.36 28.66
CA VAL A 133 31.44 19.83 28.57
C VAL A 133 31.05 20.42 29.93
N THR A 134 32.04 21.03 30.59
CA THR A 134 32.02 21.49 32.00
C THR A 134 31.14 22.72 32.29
N ARG A 135 29.92 22.81 31.74
CA ARG A 135 28.87 23.78 32.16
C ARG A 135 27.50 23.10 32.11
N VAL A 136 27.13 22.51 33.23
CA VAL A 136 26.03 21.52 33.36
C VAL A 136 24.61 22.12 33.20
N GLY A 137 24.46 23.46 33.16
CA GLY A 137 23.17 24.13 33.01
C GLY A 137 22.80 24.49 31.56
N ASP A 138 23.60 25.36 30.93
CA ASP A 138 23.26 25.92 29.61
C ASP A 138 23.36 24.90 28.47
N THR A 139 24.30 23.95 28.58
CA THR A 139 24.56 22.93 27.55
C THR A 139 23.45 21.86 27.49
N ALA A 140 22.85 21.53 28.64
CA ALA A 140 21.77 20.54 28.70
C ALA A 140 20.48 21.05 28.07
N TRP A 141 20.15 22.32 28.33
CA TRP A 141 19.00 22.98 27.70
C TRP A 141 19.20 23.13 26.18
N ALA A 142 20.40 23.52 25.74
CA ALA A 142 20.75 23.60 24.33
C ALA A 142 20.54 22.25 23.62
N ARG A 143 20.94 21.13 24.22
CA ARG A 143 20.79 19.79 23.63
C ARG A 143 19.34 19.34 23.45
N ILE A 144 18.48 19.62 24.43
CA ILE A 144 17.05 19.35 24.34
C ILE A 144 16.42 20.22 23.25
N LEU A 145 16.76 21.51 23.25
CA LEU A 145 16.23 22.49 22.30
C LEU A 145 16.64 22.16 20.86
N GLU A 146 17.87 21.74 20.62
CA GLU A 146 18.36 21.31 19.30
C GLU A 146 17.66 20.05 18.79
N THR A 147 17.45 19.07 19.67
CA THR A 147 16.73 17.83 19.30
C THR A 147 15.28 18.14 18.97
N LEU A 148 14.64 19.03 19.74
CA LEU A 148 13.28 19.49 19.49
C LEU A 148 13.18 20.24 18.16
N ILE A 149 14.11 21.16 17.88
CA ILE A 149 14.16 21.89 16.61
C ILE A 149 14.33 20.92 15.44
N GLY A 150 15.28 19.99 15.50
CA GLY A 150 15.49 19.01 14.44
C GLY A 150 14.27 18.12 14.21
N ALA A 151 13.58 17.70 15.28
CA ALA A 151 12.36 16.91 15.19
C ALA A 151 11.19 17.72 14.58
N VAL A 152 11.00 18.97 15.01
CA VAL A 152 9.95 19.87 14.50
C VAL A 152 10.20 20.22 13.03
N VAL A 153 11.43 20.59 12.66
CA VAL A 153 11.79 20.93 11.29
C VAL A 153 11.69 19.71 10.38
N GLY A 154 12.19 18.55 10.81
CA GLY A 154 12.07 17.32 10.03
C GLY A 154 10.61 16.89 9.85
N LEU A 155 9.77 17.03 10.90
CA LEU A 155 8.34 16.74 10.82
C LEU A 155 7.61 17.74 9.92
N ALA A 156 7.94 19.03 10.01
CA ALA A 156 7.39 20.08 9.16
C ALA A 156 7.76 19.85 7.68
N PHE A 157 9.00 19.45 7.39
CA PHE A 157 9.42 19.08 6.04
C PHE A 157 8.68 17.85 5.54
N ASN A 158 8.52 16.81 6.36
CA ASN A 158 7.78 15.61 5.96
C ASN A 158 6.28 15.91 5.74
N LEU A 159 5.72 16.88 6.48
CA LEU A 159 4.32 17.32 6.35
C LEU A 159 4.10 18.24 5.12
N LEU A 160 4.99 19.21 4.91
CA LEU A 160 4.89 20.20 3.83
C LEU A 160 5.31 19.62 2.47
N LEU A 161 6.34 18.78 2.47
CA LEU A 161 6.88 18.04 1.32
C LEU A 161 6.57 16.55 1.50
N ALA A 162 5.26 16.25 1.59
CA ALA A 162 4.75 14.89 1.70
C ALA A 162 5.39 14.00 0.61
N PRO A 163 5.87 12.78 0.96
CA PRO A 163 6.44 11.86 -0.02
C PRO A 163 5.42 11.57 -1.13
N PRO A 164 5.87 11.23 -2.35
CA PRO A 164 4.98 10.80 -3.42
C PRO A 164 4.12 9.64 -2.94
N VAL A 165 2.84 9.69 -3.28
CA VAL A 165 1.87 8.68 -2.87
C VAL A 165 2.03 7.49 -3.82
N TRP A 166 2.56 6.37 -3.33
CA TRP A 166 2.86 5.15 -4.10
C TRP A 166 1.60 4.38 -4.56
N VAL A 167 0.44 5.03 -4.61
CA VAL A 167 -0.84 4.41 -4.96
C VAL A 167 -0.89 4.06 -6.45
N GLU A 168 -0.32 4.90 -7.31
CA GLU A 168 -0.20 4.61 -8.75
C GLU A 168 0.64 3.35 -8.99
N ALA A 169 1.80 3.22 -8.32
CA ALA A 169 2.66 2.04 -8.44
C ALA A 169 2.01 0.74 -7.92
N ALA A 170 1.21 0.83 -6.85
CA ALA A 170 0.44 -0.30 -6.36
C ALA A 170 -0.70 -0.67 -7.32
N GLY A 171 -1.36 0.31 -7.93
CA GLY A 171 -2.36 0.09 -8.97
C GLY A 171 -1.77 -0.55 -10.23
N GLU A 172 -0.65 -0.04 -10.73
CA GLU A 172 0.07 -0.62 -11.86
C GLU A 172 0.45 -2.09 -11.61
N SER A 173 0.91 -2.41 -10.39
CA SER A 173 1.23 -3.79 -9.99
C SER A 173 -0.01 -4.72 -10.03
N ILE A 174 -1.18 -4.23 -9.61
CA ILE A 174 -2.46 -4.96 -9.67
C ILE A 174 -2.90 -5.18 -11.13
N GLU A 175 -2.82 -4.15 -11.97
CA GLU A 175 -3.16 -4.27 -13.40
C GLU A 175 -2.20 -5.21 -14.14
N ASP A 176 -0.92 -5.18 -13.79
CA ASP A 176 0.10 -6.08 -14.33
C ASP A 176 -0.19 -7.55 -13.98
N LEU A 177 -0.59 -7.82 -12.73
CA LEU A 177 -1.02 -9.15 -12.29
C LEU A 177 -2.26 -9.60 -13.09
N ALA A 178 -3.28 -8.76 -13.20
CA ALA A 178 -4.48 -9.07 -13.97
C ALA A 178 -4.17 -9.36 -15.45
N ARG A 179 -3.26 -8.59 -16.06
CA ARG A 179 -2.78 -8.84 -17.43
C ARG A 179 -2.02 -10.17 -17.55
N ARG A 180 -1.25 -10.57 -16.53
CA ARG A 180 -0.60 -11.90 -16.48
C ARG A 180 -1.63 -13.03 -16.37
N MET A 181 -2.62 -12.89 -15.49
CA MET A 181 -3.72 -13.85 -15.34
C MET A 181 -4.48 -14.04 -16.65
N ARG A 182 -4.87 -12.94 -17.32
CA ARG A 182 -5.53 -12.98 -18.63
C ARG A 182 -4.73 -13.77 -19.67
N ARG A 183 -3.42 -13.51 -19.77
CA ARG A 183 -2.54 -14.24 -20.71
C ARG A 183 -2.48 -15.73 -20.41
N LEU A 184 -2.54 -16.11 -19.13
CA LEU A 184 -2.58 -17.52 -18.76
C LEU A 184 -3.96 -18.14 -19.05
N MET A 185 -5.06 -17.45 -18.77
CA MET A 185 -6.42 -17.89 -19.08
C MET A 185 -6.61 -18.18 -20.57
N ILE A 186 -6.14 -17.28 -21.45
CA ILE A 186 -6.18 -17.49 -22.90
C ILE A 186 -5.43 -18.76 -23.30
N ARG A 187 -4.20 -18.94 -22.79
CA ARG A 187 -3.39 -20.14 -23.11
C ARG A 187 -3.99 -21.44 -22.56
N VAL A 188 -4.63 -21.39 -21.40
CA VAL A 188 -5.38 -22.53 -20.84
C VAL A 188 -6.62 -22.84 -21.68
N GLY A 189 -7.29 -21.80 -22.19
CA GLY A 189 -8.41 -21.93 -23.13
C GLY A 189 -8.02 -22.57 -24.46
N GLU A 190 -6.95 -22.08 -25.08
CA GLU A 190 -6.38 -22.66 -26.31
C GLU A 190 -6.05 -24.16 -26.13
N GLN A 191 -5.55 -24.54 -24.95
CA GLN A 191 -5.28 -25.94 -24.63
C GLN A 191 -6.56 -26.78 -24.56
N ALA A 192 -7.64 -26.25 -24.00
CA ALA A 192 -8.92 -26.94 -23.91
C ALA A 192 -9.56 -27.16 -25.29
N ALA A 193 -9.35 -26.24 -26.25
CA ALA A 193 -9.82 -26.39 -27.62
C ALA A 193 -9.01 -27.41 -28.45
N GLY A 194 -7.75 -27.64 -28.08
CA GLY A 194 -6.81 -28.50 -28.82
C GLY A 194 -6.69 -29.94 -28.34
N ARG A 195 -5.75 -30.66 -28.97
CA ARG A 195 -5.21 -31.95 -28.47
C ARG A 195 -3.94 -31.65 -27.68
N THR A 196 -4.10 -31.34 -26.40
CA THR A 196 -2.99 -30.93 -25.55
C THR A 196 -2.35 -32.14 -24.88
N PRO A 197 -1.04 -32.39 -25.10
CA PRO A 197 -0.30 -33.41 -24.36
C PRO A 197 -0.27 -33.12 -22.86
N ALA A 198 -0.23 -34.16 -22.02
CA ALA A 198 -0.21 -33.99 -20.56
C ALA A 198 0.96 -33.13 -20.07
N GLU A 199 2.13 -33.20 -20.73
CA GLU A 199 3.30 -32.38 -20.43
C GLU A 199 3.05 -30.88 -20.65
N ALA A 200 2.36 -30.52 -21.74
CA ALA A 200 2.03 -29.14 -22.04
C ALA A 200 0.99 -28.57 -21.07
N ALA A 201 0.02 -29.38 -20.63
CA ALA A 201 -0.93 -29.00 -19.59
C ALA A 201 -0.23 -28.82 -18.22
N ALA A 202 0.71 -29.71 -17.88
CA ALA A 202 1.52 -29.61 -16.66
C ALA A 202 2.39 -28.34 -16.63
N ALA A 203 2.93 -27.91 -17.78
CA ALA A 203 3.64 -26.65 -17.89
C ALA A 203 2.75 -25.44 -17.56
N ARG A 204 1.49 -25.41 -18.04
CA ARG A 204 0.54 -24.33 -17.68
C ARG A 204 0.18 -24.35 -16.20
N LEU A 205 0.04 -25.54 -15.60
CA LEU A 205 -0.17 -25.64 -14.15
C LEU A 205 1.02 -25.08 -13.37
N HIS A 206 2.25 -25.23 -13.88
CA HIS A 206 3.42 -24.62 -13.25
C HIS A 206 3.37 -23.09 -13.35
N GLU A 207 3.07 -22.54 -14.53
CA GLU A 207 2.89 -21.10 -14.72
C GLU A 207 1.76 -20.53 -13.83
N ALA A 208 0.68 -21.31 -13.61
CA ALA A 208 -0.39 -20.92 -12.68
C ALA A 208 0.08 -20.84 -11.22
N ARG A 209 1.07 -21.65 -10.82
CA ARG A 209 1.69 -21.56 -9.49
C ARG A 209 2.65 -20.39 -9.38
N GLU A 210 3.26 -19.96 -10.49
CA GLU A 210 4.13 -18.79 -10.48
C GLU A 210 3.36 -17.50 -10.16
N LEU A 211 2.09 -17.42 -10.59
CA LEU A 211 1.19 -16.31 -10.20
C LEU A 211 0.99 -16.18 -8.69
N ASP A 212 1.12 -17.27 -7.91
CA ASP A 212 1.04 -17.19 -6.44
C ASP A 212 2.20 -16.35 -5.87
N PHE A 213 3.38 -16.38 -6.49
CA PHE A 213 4.52 -15.55 -6.09
C PHE A 213 4.32 -14.08 -6.48
N ASP A 214 3.72 -13.84 -7.65
CA ASP A 214 3.40 -12.48 -8.10
C ASP A 214 2.45 -11.78 -7.11
N ILE A 215 1.48 -12.50 -6.54
CA ILE A 215 0.57 -11.94 -5.51
C ILE A 215 1.34 -11.46 -4.29
N VAL A 216 2.37 -12.19 -3.84
CA VAL A 216 3.19 -11.79 -2.68
C VAL A 216 3.94 -10.49 -2.96
N GLU A 217 4.44 -10.31 -4.18
CA GLU A 217 5.10 -9.06 -4.58
C GLU A 217 4.11 -7.88 -4.62
N VAL A 218 2.91 -8.10 -5.17
CA VAL A 218 1.85 -7.09 -5.23
C VAL A 218 1.33 -6.74 -3.82
N ASP A 219 1.18 -7.71 -2.91
CA ASP A 219 0.79 -7.48 -1.51
C ASP A 219 1.83 -6.62 -0.77
N ALA A 220 3.13 -6.87 -1.02
CA ALA A 220 4.20 -6.07 -0.45
C ALA A 220 4.16 -4.61 -0.94
N ALA A 221 3.97 -4.41 -2.25
CA ALA A 221 3.81 -3.08 -2.86
C ALA A 221 2.58 -2.35 -2.31
N LEU A 222 1.46 -3.06 -2.20
CA LEU A 222 0.22 -2.53 -1.63
C LEU A 222 0.41 -2.12 -0.17
N LYS A 223 1.03 -2.96 0.65
CA LYS A 223 1.31 -2.66 2.06
C LYS A 223 2.17 -1.40 2.23
N GLN A 224 3.15 -1.20 1.36
CA GLN A 224 3.96 0.02 1.32
C GLN A 224 3.12 1.26 0.95
N ALA A 225 2.19 1.13 0.00
CA ALA A 225 1.25 2.19 -0.35
C ALA A 225 0.29 2.50 0.82
N GLU A 226 -0.24 1.48 1.51
CA GLU A 226 -1.10 1.64 2.67
C GLU A 226 -0.42 2.39 3.82
N ASP A 227 0.83 2.04 4.13
CA ASP A 227 1.61 2.69 5.19
C ASP A 227 1.90 4.17 4.86
N SER A 228 2.04 4.49 3.56
CA SER A 228 2.19 5.87 3.08
C SER A 228 0.91 6.69 3.22
N LEU A 229 -0.27 6.06 3.07
CA LEU A 229 -1.57 6.72 3.16
C LEU A 229 -2.04 7.00 4.59
N LYS A 230 -1.61 6.21 5.59
CA LYS A 230 -2.11 6.29 6.99
C LYS A 230 -2.00 7.68 7.64
N LEU A 231 -1.00 8.49 7.29
CA LEU A 231 -0.76 9.80 7.90
C LEU A 231 -0.67 10.97 6.92
N ASN A 232 -1.09 10.81 5.66
CA ASN A 232 -1.07 11.93 4.73
C ASN A 232 -2.37 12.77 4.88
N PRO A 233 -2.35 13.96 5.53
CA PRO A 233 -3.55 14.76 5.74
C PRO A 233 -4.12 15.33 4.42
N ARG A 234 -3.37 15.26 3.32
CA ARG A 234 -3.80 15.72 2.00
C ARG A 234 -4.74 14.75 1.29
N VAL A 235 -4.76 13.47 1.66
CA VAL A 235 -5.61 12.46 0.99
C VAL A 235 -6.90 12.27 1.79
N ARG A 236 -7.94 13.04 1.44
CA ARG A 236 -9.26 12.95 2.09
C ARG A 236 -9.96 11.61 1.90
N GLU A 237 -9.56 10.82 0.90
CA GLU A 237 -10.15 9.52 0.54
C GLU A 237 -9.18 8.34 0.70
N GLY A 238 -8.05 8.52 1.40
CA GLY A 238 -7.00 7.49 1.49
C GLY A 238 -7.45 6.18 2.15
N LEU A 239 -8.48 6.23 3.00
CA LEU A 239 -9.11 5.04 3.57
C LEU A 239 -9.93 4.26 2.54
N LEU A 240 -10.71 4.95 1.70
CA LEU A 240 -11.50 4.31 0.64
C LEU A 240 -10.57 3.66 -0.37
N HIS A 241 -9.54 4.38 -0.81
CA HIS A 241 -8.52 3.86 -1.72
C HIS A 241 -7.83 2.61 -1.20
N ARG A 242 -7.41 2.65 0.07
CA ARG A 242 -6.80 1.49 0.74
C ARG A 242 -7.72 0.28 0.77
N VAL A 243 -8.98 0.47 1.19
CA VAL A 243 -9.94 -0.63 1.28
C VAL A 243 -10.23 -1.20 -0.11
N VAL A 244 -10.43 -0.34 -1.12
CA VAL A 244 -10.70 -0.77 -2.49
C VAL A 244 -9.54 -1.57 -3.08
N LEU A 245 -8.30 -1.10 -2.95
CA LEU A 245 -7.13 -1.83 -3.47
C LEU A 245 -6.90 -3.14 -2.72
N ARG A 246 -7.10 -3.17 -1.39
CA ARG A 246 -6.97 -4.39 -0.59
C ARG A 246 -8.00 -5.42 -0.97
N THR A 247 -9.28 -5.06 -0.96
CA THR A 247 -10.37 -5.96 -1.36
C THR A 247 -10.22 -6.37 -2.82
N GLY A 248 -9.74 -5.49 -3.70
CA GLY A 248 -9.44 -5.82 -5.09
C GLY A 248 -8.34 -6.87 -5.23
N LEU A 249 -7.25 -6.75 -4.47
CA LEU A 249 -6.19 -7.76 -4.44
C LEU A 249 -6.71 -9.10 -3.88
N ASP A 250 -7.52 -9.08 -2.83
CA ASP A 250 -8.11 -10.30 -2.24
C ASP A 250 -8.96 -11.06 -3.30
N THR A 251 -9.75 -10.35 -4.11
CA THR A 251 -10.50 -10.93 -5.24
C THR A 251 -9.55 -11.55 -6.28
N LEU A 252 -8.46 -10.86 -6.67
CA LEU A 252 -7.49 -11.40 -7.62
C LEU A 252 -6.72 -12.61 -7.08
N GLU A 253 -6.45 -12.64 -5.77
CA GLU A 253 -5.87 -13.80 -5.09
C GLU A 253 -6.78 -15.02 -5.22
N ILE A 254 -8.07 -14.86 -4.93
CA ILE A 254 -9.06 -15.93 -5.10
C ILE A 254 -9.11 -16.39 -6.56
N CYS A 255 -9.22 -15.46 -7.53
CA CYS A 255 -9.23 -15.79 -8.95
C CYS A 255 -7.97 -16.55 -9.40
N THR A 256 -6.80 -16.22 -8.85
CA THR A 256 -5.53 -16.91 -9.15
C THR A 256 -5.54 -18.34 -8.62
N VAL A 257 -6.04 -18.54 -7.39
CA VAL A 257 -6.22 -19.88 -6.81
C VAL A 257 -7.17 -20.72 -7.68
N VAL A 258 -8.29 -20.15 -8.09
CA VAL A 258 -9.28 -20.83 -8.95
C VAL A 258 -8.68 -21.16 -10.32
N LEU A 259 -7.88 -20.27 -10.91
CA LEU A 259 -7.19 -20.51 -12.19
C LEU A 259 -6.20 -21.67 -12.09
N ARG A 260 -5.47 -21.76 -10.97
CA ARG A 260 -4.56 -22.87 -10.69
C ARG A 260 -5.31 -24.19 -10.52
N VAL A 261 -6.47 -24.18 -9.86
CA VAL A 261 -7.32 -25.37 -9.74
C VAL A 261 -7.86 -25.78 -11.12
N LEU A 262 -8.33 -24.84 -11.93
CA LEU A 262 -8.79 -25.11 -13.29
C LEU A 262 -7.67 -25.72 -14.16
N ALA A 263 -6.47 -25.12 -14.15
CA ALA A 263 -5.31 -25.66 -14.86
C ALA A 263 -4.94 -27.08 -14.39
N ARG A 264 -5.13 -27.37 -13.10
CA ARG A 264 -4.93 -28.72 -12.56
C ARG A 264 -5.98 -29.69 -13.08
N THR A 265 -7.27 -29.34 -13.04
CA THR A 265 -8.37 -30.15 -13.56
C THR A 265 -8.14 -30.50 -15.04
N LEU A 266 -7.70 -29.53 -15.85
CA LEU A 266 -7.37 -29.75 -17.26
C LEU A 266 -6.13 -30.63 -17.45
N THR A 267 -5.13 -30.52 -16.56
CA THR A 267 -3.95 -31.40 -16.57
C THR A 267 -4.32 -32.84 -16.24
N ASP A 268 -5.21 -33.05 -15.26
CA ASP A 268 -5.66 -34.37 -14.88
C ASP A 268 -6.53 -34.99 -16.00
N LEU A 269 -7.41 -34.20 -16.63
CA LEU A 269 -8.17 -34.61 -17.81
C LEU A 269 -7.26 -34.96 -19.00
N ALA A 270 -6.19 -34.20 -19.23
CA ALA A 270 -5.22 -34.46 -20.30
C ALA A 270 -4.56 -35.84 -20.13
N LYS A 271 -4.14 -36.17 -18.90
CA LYS A 271 -3.51 -37.46 -18.58
C LYS A 271 -4.45 -38.64 -18.78
N GLU A 272 -5.74 -38.49 -18.46
CA GLU A 272 -6.73 -39.56 -18.59
C GLU A 272 -7.16 -39.78 -20.04
N ARG A 273 -7.16 -38.73 -20.87
CA ARG A 273 -7.67 -38.80 -22.25
C ARG A 273 -6.60 -38.95 -23.33
N GLU A 274 -5.32 -38.74 -23.04
CA GLU A 274 -4.24 -38.79 -24.05
C GLU A 274 -4.28 -40.11 -24.86
N PRO A 275 -4.30 -40.07 -26.22
CA PRO A 275 -4.09 -38.93 -27.13
C PRO A 275 -5.36 -38.24 -27.66
N SER A 276 -6.52 -38.52 -27.06
CA SER A 276 -7.82 -37.93 -27.43
C SER A 276 -7.88 -36.44 -27.05
N PRO A 277 -8.68 -35.63 -27.77
CA PRO A 277 -8.92 -34.25 -27.36
C PRO A 277 -9.56 -34.17 -25.97
N LEU A 278 -9.28 -33.09 -25.24
CA LEU A 278 -9.80 -32.84 -23.89
C LEU A 278 -11.33 -32.75 -23.88
N PHE A 279 -11.90 -32.05 -24.86
CA PHE A 279 -13.32 -31.83 -25.03
C PHE A 279 -13.75 -32.06 -26.49
N SER A 280 -15.06 -32.08 -26.75
CA SER A 280 -15.56 -31.96 -28.12
C SER A 280 -15.13 -30.62 -28.72
N ALA A 281 -15.04 -30.53 -30.05
CA ALA A 281 -14.58 -29.29 -30.72
C ALA A 281 -15.44 -28.07 -30.35
N GLN A 282 -16.76 -28.26 -30.14
CA GLN A 282 -17.67 -27.19 -29.75
C GLN A 282 -17.48 -26.78 -28.28
N ALA A 283 -17.35 -27.75 -27.37
CA ALA A 283 -17.11 -27.47 -25.95
C ALA A 283 -15.73 -26.84 -25.72
N GLY A 284 -14.70 -27.34 -26.39
CA GLY A 284 -13.34 -26.78 -26.33
C GLY A 284 -13.29 -25.32 -26.79
N ALA A 285 -13.92 -25.01 -27.95
CA ALA A 285 -14.01 -23.63 -28.43
C ALA A 285 -14.85 -22.72 -27.49
N ALA A 286 -15.87 -23.27 -26.83
CA ALA A 286 -16.64 -22.54 -25.83
C ALA A 286 -15.81 -22.24 -24.56
N ILE A 287 -14.97 -23.19 -24.11
CA ILE A 287 -14.03 -22.98 -22.99
C ILE A 287 -12.99 -21.92 -23.34
N GLU A 288 -12.39 -22.00 -24.54
CA GLU A 288 -11.41 -21.04 -25.01
C GLU A 288 -11.98 -19.61 -24.99
N ARG A 289 -13.17 -19.44 -25.58
CA ARG A 289 -13.87 -18.16 -25.59
C ARG A 289 -14.21 -17.69 -24.17
N LEU A 290 -14.74 -18.57 -23.33
CA LEU A 290 -15.12 -18.24 -21.96
C LEU A 290 -13.94 -17.77 -21.12
N LEU A 291 -12.80 -18.43 -21.22
CA LEU A 291 -11.59 -18.02 -20.49
C LEU A 291 -10.99 -16.72 -21.02
N ALA A 292 -11.12 -16.43 -22.32
CA ALA A 292 -10.78 -15.12 -22.85
C ALA A 292 -11.71 -14.02 -22.29
N GLU A 293 -13.02 -14.25 -22.26
CA GLU A 293 -14.02 -13.31 -21.72
C GLU A 293 -13.81 -13.07 -20.21
N ILE A 294 -13.54 -14.11 -19.42
CA ILE A 294 -13.19 -13.97 -18.00
C ILE A 294 -11.86 -13.23 -17.84
N GLY A 295 -10.87 -13.52 -18.69
CA GLY A 295 -9.59 -12.81 -18.67
C GLY A 295 -9.72 -11.32 -18.98
N ASP A 296 -10.62 -10.94 -19.88
CA ASP A 296 -10.97 -9.53 -20.12
C ASP A 296 -11.63 -8.91 -18.89
N ALA A 297 -12.61 -9.60 -18.28
CA ALA A 297 -13.28 -9.16 -17.06
C ALA A 297 -12.30 -8.96 -15.87
N VAL A 298 -11.31 -9.84 -15.70
CA VAL A 298 -10.26 -9.69 -14.67
C VAL A 298 -9.46 -8.40 -14.88
N VAL A 299 -9.14 -8.04 -16.12
CA VAL A 299 -8.44 -6.78 -16.44
C VAL A 299 -9.34 -5.57 -16.21
N SER A 300 -10.59 -5.62 -16.64
CA SER A 300 -11.56 -4.54 -16.38
C SER A 300 -11.82 -4.35 -14.89
N PHE A 301 -11.86 -5.43 -14.11
CA PHE A 301 -11.94 -5.40 -12.66
C PHE A 301 -10.72 -4.72 -12.04
N ALA A 302 -9.51 -5.07 -12.49
CA ALA A 302 -8.29 -4.43 -12.04
C ALA A 302 -8.33 -2.92 -12.30
N VAL A 303 -8.69 -2.50 -13.52
CA VAL A 303 -8.85 -1.08 -13.86
C VAL A 303 -9.91 -0.41 -12.97
N LEU A 304 -11.02 -1.08 -12.68
CA LEU A 304 -12.07 -0.56 -11.81
C LEU A 304 -11.61 -0.38 -10.35
N VAL A 305 -10.70 -1.20 -9.84
CA VAL A 305 -10.15 -1.05 -8.47
C VAL A 305 -9.01 -0.04 -8.41
N THR A 306 -8.31 0.24 -9.51
CA THR A 306 -7.18 1.17 -9.58
C THR A 306 -7.56 2.58 -10.05
N THR A 307 -8.72 2.74 -10.70
CA THR A 307 -9.13 4.04 -11.23
C THR A 307 -9.71 4.96 -10.15
N ASP A 308 -8.98 6.02 -9.82
CA ASP A 308 -9.51 7.17 -9.10
C ASP A 308 -10.58 7.89 -9.93
N VAL A 309 -11.63 8.37 -9.26
CA VAL A 309 -12.67 9.30 -9.74
C VAL A 309 -14.03 8.67 -10.04
N THR A 310 -15.03 9.14 -9.28
CA THR A 310 -16.46 8.79 -9.27
C THR A 310 -17.18 8.84 -10.63
N ARG A 311 -16.59 9.44 -11.67
CA ARG A 311 -17.15 9.47 -13.04
C ARG A 311 -16.50 8.47 -14.00
N SER A 312 -15.26 8.04 -13.74
CA SER A 312 -14.60 6.98 -14.52
C SER A 312 -14.99 5.60 -13.99
N ALA A 313 -15.26 5.51 -12.68
CA ALA A 313 -15.70 4.28 -12.00
C ALA A 313 -17.00 3.72 -12.58
N GLU A 314 -18.06 4.53 -12.74
CA GLU A 314 -19.36 4.08 -13.29
C GLU A 314 -19.19 3.47 -14.69
N SER A 315 -18.41 4.13 -15.56
CA SER A 315 -18.13 3.60 -16.90
C SER A 315 -17.29 2.32 -16.92
N ALA A 316 -16.42 2.12 -15.93
CA ALA A 316 -15.63 0.90 -15.78
C ALA A 316 -16.47 -0.23 -15.17
N GLU A 317 -17.42 0.11 -14.30
CA GLU A 317 -18.38 -0.82 -13.69
C GLU A 317 -19.37 -1.34 -14.74
N ASP A 318 -19.92 -0.46 -15.58
CA ASP A 318 -20.77 -0.83 -16.73
C ASP A 318 -20.03 -1.75 -17.70
N ARG A 319 -18.75 -1.48 -17.96
CA ARG A 319 -17.92 -2.32 -18.85
C ARG A 319 -17.72 -3.70 -18.26
N LEU A 320 -17.34 -3.78 -16.99
CA LEU A 320 -17.16 -5.05 -16.29
C LEU A 320 -18.47 -5.84 -16.26
N ALA A 321 -19.59 -5.20 -15.96
CA ALA A 321 -20.91 -5.84 -15.96
C ALA A 321 -21.28 -6.41 -17.34
N ALA A 322 -20.99 -5.70 -18.42
CA ALA A 322 -21.21 -6.18 -19.79
C ALA A 322 -20.32 -7.39 -20.15
N GLU A 323 -19.05 -7.36 -19.75
CA GLU A 323 -18.11 -8.47 -19.94
C GLU A 323 -18.53 -9.71 -19.15
N LEU A 324 -18.92 -9.54 -17.88
CA LEU A 324 -19.44 -10.63 -17.04
C LEU A 324 -20.74 -11.21 -17.59
N SER A 325 -21.68 -10.37 -18.06
CA SER A 325 -22.91 -10.84 -18.69
C SER A 325 -22.63 -11.69 -19.94
N THR A 326 -21.64 -11.28 -20.74
CA THR A 326 -21.20 -12.04 -21.92
C THR A 326 -20.59 -13.39 -21.50
N ALA A 327 -19.71 -13.39 -20.50
CA ALA A 327 -19.10 -14.61 -19.97
C ALA A 327 -20.12 -15.58 -19.37
N VAL A 328 -21.12 -15.07 -18.63
CA VAL A 328 -22.23 -15.88 -18.09
C VAL A 328 -23.01 -16.56 -19.21
N ALA A 329 -23.33 -15.84 -20.29
CA ALA A 329 -24.03 -16.42 -21.45
C ALA A 329 -23.20 -17.52 -22.14
N THR A 330 -21.89 -17.30 -22.30
CA THR A 330 -20.97 -18.32 -22.84
C THR A 330 -20.86 -19.53 -21.90
N ARG A 331 -20.82 -19.31 -20.58
CA ARG A 331 -20.84 -20.36 -19.56
C ARG A 331 -22.10 -21.21 -19.64
N ASP A 332 -23.28 -20.59 -19.78
CA ASP A 332 -24.55 -21.32 -19.88
C ASP A 332 -24.59 -22.22 -21.13
N LYS A 333 -24.06 -21.71 -22.25
CA LYS A 333 -23.88 -22.52 -23.46
C LYS A 333 -22.90 -23.67 -23.24
N LEU A 334 -21.76 -23.42 -22.58
CA LEU A 334 -20.79 -24.46 -22.23
C LEU A 334 -21.43 -25.55 -21.35
N ALA A 335 -22.26 -25.17 -20.38
CA ALA A 335 -22.94 -26.12 -19.50
C ALA A 335 -23.86 -27.07 -20.29
N GLN A 336 -24.58 -26.56 -21.29
CA GLN A 336 -25.40 -27.40 -22.17
C GLN A 336 -24.55 -28.36 -23.02
N LEU A 337 -23.45 -27.87 -23.61
CA LEU A 337 -22.54 -28.69 -24.40
C LEU A 337 -21.90 -29.81 -23.57
N LEU A 338 -21.44 -29.48 -22.36
CA LEU A 338 -20.86 -30.48 -21.46
C LEU A 338 -21.91 -31.50 -20.99
N LEU A 339 -23.15 -31.08 -20.76
CA LEU A 339 -24.24 -32.01 -20.43
C LEU A 339 -24.52 -32.99 -21.58
N GLU A 340 -24.58 -32.51 -22.82
CA GLU A 340 -24.73 -33.37 -24.00
C GLU A 340 -23.57 -34.35 -24.14
N ASP A 341 -22.33 -33.88 -23.93
CA ASP A 341 -21.13 -34.72 -24.02
C ASP A 341 -21.15 -35.81 -22.91
N VAL A 342 -21.54 -35.46 -21.68
CA VAL A 342 -21.69 -36.43 -20.56
C VAL A 342 -22.79 -37.45 -20.83
N GLN A 343 -23.90 -37.05 -21.47
CA GLN A 343 -24.97 -37.98 -21.84
C GLN A 343 -24.53 -38.99 -22.91
N ARG A 344 -23.60 -38.61 -23.79
CA ARG A 344 -23.00 -39.50 -24.79
C ARG A 344 -21.94 -40.41 -24.20
N ASP A 345 -21.08 -39.85 -23.35
CA ASP A 345 -19.99 -40.54 -22.68
C ASP A 345 -19.93 -40.09 -21.20
N PRO A 346 -20.45 -40.90 -20.27
CA PRO A 346 -20.42 -40.57 -18.84
C PRO A 346 -19.01 -40.60 -18.22
N SER A 347 -17.98 -41.01 -18.98
CA SER A 347 -16.62 -41.01 -18.47
C SER A 347 -16.19 -39.59 -18.09
N HIS A 348 -15.48 -39.46 -16.97
CA HIS A 348 -14.90 -38.19 -16.53
C HIS A 348 -15.91 -37.05 -16.26
N TRP A 349 -17.20 -37.37 -16.07
CA TRP A 349 -18.25 -36.37 -15.82
C TRP A 349 -17.92 -35.45 -14.62
N GLN A 350 -17.20 -35.97 -13.63
CA GLN A 350 -16.73 -35.19 -12.48
C GLN A 350 -15.78 -34.05 -12.87
N LEU A 351 -14.95 -34.23 -13.90
CA LEU A 351 -14.02 -33.21 -14.37
C LEU A 351 -14.75 -32.12 -15.17
N HIS A 352 -15.78 -32.47 -15.95
CA HIS A 352 -16.65 -31.49 -16.61
C HIS A 352 -17.41 -30.62 -15.58
N GLY A 353 -17.97 -31.25 -14.54
CA GLY A 353 -18.62 -30.53 -13.44
C GLY A 353 -17.67 -29.63 -12.65
N ALA A 354 -16.42 -30.07 -12.45
CA ALA A 354 -15.38 -29.28 -11.82
C ALA A 354 -15.04 -28.02 -12.63
N VAL A 355 -14.86 -28.14 -13.96
CA VAL A 355 -14.61 -26.98 -14.84
C VAL A 355 -15.72 -25.93 -14.72
N LEU A 356 -16.99 -26.34 -14.77
CA LEU A 356 -18.11 -25.41 -14.61
C LEU A 356 -18.14 -24.76 -13.23
N THR A 357 -17.79 -25.50 -12.19
CA THR A 357 -17.75 -24.99 -10.82
C THR A 357 -16.65 -23.94 -10.65
N GLU A 358 -15.45 -24.19 -11.16
CA GLU A 358 -14.35 -23.23 -11.07
C GLU A 358 -14.64 -21.96 -11.89
N VAL A 359 -15.23 -22.09 -13.07
CA VAL A 359 -15.67 -20.93 -13.87
C VAL A 359 -16.71 -20.09 -13.11
N ASN A 360 -17.74 -20.73 -12.54
CA ASN A 360 -18.76 -20.02 -11.76
C ASN A 360 -18.14 -19.28 -10.58
N ARG A 361 -17.20 -19.90 -9.86
CA ARG A 361 -16.50 -19.25 -8.74
C ARG A 361 -15.74 -18.00 -9.18
N MET A 362 -15.10 -18.01 -10.36
CA MET A 362 -14.46 -16.80 -10.88
C MET A 362 -15.47 -15.71 -11.20
N LEU A 363 -16.58 -16.05 -11.86
CA LEU A 363 -17.62 -15.09 -12.23
C LEU A 363 -18.28 -14.47 -10.99
N ASP A 364 -18.60 -15.30 -9.98
CA ASP A 364 -19.20 -14.85 -8.73
C ASP A 364 -18.28 -13.92 -7.95
N GLU A 365 -16.97 -14.17 -7.97
CA GLU A 365 -15.96 -13.39 -7.26
C GLU A 365 -15.71 -12.03 -7.94
N LEU A 366 -15.82 -11.96 -9.27
CA LEU A 366 -15.69 -10.71 -10.03
C LEU A 366 -16.98 -9.86 -10.03
N ASP A 367 -18.10 -10.40 -9.56
CA ASP A 367 -19.39 -9.72 -9.59
C ASP A 367 -19.41 -8.45 -8.71
N THR A 368 -19.76 -7.34 -9.37
CA THR A 368 -19.87 -6.00 -8.79
C THR A 368 -20.86 -5.91 -7.63
N GLU A 369 -21.94 -6.67 -7.65
CA GLU A 369 -22.98 -6.59 -6.61
C GLU A 369 -22.45 -7.13 -5.27
N HIS A 370 -21.76 -8.27 -5.29
CA HIS A 370 -21.06 -8.83 -4.13
C HIS A 370 -19.94 -7.90 -3.61
N ARG A 371 -19.21 -7.25 -4.52
CA ARG A 371 -18.16 -6.28 -4.16
C ARG A 371 -18.73 -5.09 -3.41
N SER A 372 -19.83 -4.50 -3.89
CA SER A 372 -20.43 -3.32 -3.27
C SER A 372 -20.79 -3.57 -1.80
N GLN A 373 -21.33 -4.77 -1.51
CA GLN A 373 -21.65 -5.22 -0.16
C GLN A 373 -20.39 -5.43 0.69
N ARG A 374 -19.39 -6.15 0.19
CA ARG A 374 -18.10 -6.37 0.91
C ARG A 374 -17.39 -5.06 1.23
N LEU A 375 -17.35 -4.11 0.30
CA LEU A 375 -16.76 -2.79 0.51
C LEU A 375 -17.47 -2.02 1.62
N LEU A 376 -18.82 -2.02 1.63
CA LEU A 376 -19.60 -1.37 2.68
C LEU A 376 -19.33 -1.98 4.06
N GLU A 377 -19.27 -3.31 4.15
CA GLU A 377 -18.98 -4.03 5.40
C GLU A 377 -17.57 -3.74 5.94
N GLU A 378 -16.55 -3.73 5.08
CA GLU A 378 -15.17 -3.41 5.48
C GLU A 378 -14.99 -1.95 5.88
N LEU A 379 -15.68 -1.03 5.19
CA LEU A 379 -15.68 0.39 5.58
C LEU A 379 -16.35 0.61 6.94
N ASP A 380 -17.46 -0.07 7.21
CA ASP A 380 -18.13 -0.04 8.51
C ASP A 380 -17.24 -0.62 9.62
N ARG A 381 -16.54 -1.72 9.35
CA ARG A 381 -15.60 -2.34 10.28
C ARG A 381 -14.44 -1.40 10.60
N CYS A 382 -13.76 -0.86 9.59
CA CYS A 382 -12.66 0.09 9.77
C CYS A 382 -13.10 1.34 10.55
N THR A 383 -14.30 1.87 10.24
CA THR A 383 -14.86 3.03 10.93
C THR A 383 -15.15 2.74 12.40
N ARG A 384 -15.65 1.54 12.72
CA ARG A 384 -15.87 1.07 14.11
C ARG A 384 -14.57 0.94 14.88
N GLU A 385 -13.57 0.26 14.33
CA GLU A 385 -12.26 0.08 14.98
C GLU A 385 -11.57 1.43 15.27
N GLN A 386 -11.67 2.39 14.35
CA GLN A 386 -11.11 3.73 14.55
C GLN A 386 -11.82 4.48 15.69
N ARG A 387 -13.14 4.28 15.83
CA ARG A 387 -13.95 4.87 16.90
C ARG A 387 -13.64 4.28 18.26
N GLU A 388 -13.38 2.97 18.33
CA GLU A 388 -13.01 2.25 19.56
C GLU A 388 -11.58 2.60 20.03
N ARG A 389 -10.63 2.73 19.10
CA ARG A 389 -9.24 3.12 19.44
C ARG A 389 -9.11 4.57 19.93
N SER A 390 -10.05 5.45 19.60
CA SER A 390 -9.93 6.89 19.90
C SER A 390 -11.24 7.57 20.35
N PRO A 391 -11.85 7.12 21.46
CA PRO A 391 -13.17 7.61 21.90
C PRO A 391 -13.17 9.11 22.27
N ARG A 392 -12.01 9.67 22.65
CA ARG A 392 -11.87 11.09 23.00
C ARG A 392 -11.83 12.01 21.77
N LEU A 393 -11.17 11.59 20.68
CA LEU A 393 -11.07 12.35 19.43
C LEU A 393 -12.41 12.36 18.67
N THR A 394 -13.14 11.24 18.68
CA THR A 394 -14.45 11.14 18.05
C THR A 394 -15.51 11.98 18.78
N ARG A 395 -15.52 12.00 20.12
CA ARG A 395 -16.40 12.91 20.89
C ARG A 395 -16.15 14.40 20.60
N LEU A 396 -14.89 14.78 20.38
CA LEU A 396 -14.50 16.14 19.99
C LEU A 396 -14.98 16.47 18.57
N ARG A 397 -14.81 15.54 17.62
CA ARG A 397 -15.22 15.72 16.22
C ARG A 397 -16.75 15.74 16.05
N ASP A 398 -17.48 14.92 16.79
CA ASP A 398 -18.95 14.93 16.81
C ASP A 398 -19.50 16.24 17.40
N ARG A 399 -18.87 16.78 18.46
CA ARG A 399 -19.23 18.12 18.99
C ARG A 399 -19.00 19.24 17.97
N VAL A 400 -17.90 19.19 17.21
CA VAL A 400 -17.61 20.20 16.17
C VAL A 400 -18.57 20.08 14.99
N ARG A 401 -19.01 18.86 14.64
CA ARG A 401 -19.95 18.63 13.52
C ARG A 401 -21.38 19.10 13.84
N ILE A 402 -21.79 19.07 15.10
CA ILE A 402 -23.09 19.59 15.57
C ILE A 402 -23.16 21.13 15.48
N VAL A 403 -22.03 21.83 15.37
CA VAL A 403 -21.96 23.31 15.35
C VAL A 403 -22.07 23.91 13.94
N ARG A 404 -22.18 23.13 12.85
CA ARG A 404 -22.52 23.68 11.52
C ARG A 404 -24.05 23.76 11.36
N PRO A 405 -24.69 24.94 11.42
CA PRO A 405 -26.11 25.04 11.18
C PRO A 405 -26.38 24.74 9.71
N ARG A 406 -27.24 23.75 9.50
CA ARG A 406 -27.88 23.38 8.24
C ARG A 406 -28.50 24.65 7.63
N ARG A 407 -27.86 25.23 6.61
CA ARG A 407 -28.33 26.43 5.90
C ARG A 407 -29.67 26.08 5.25
N ARG A 408 -30.76 26.41 5.94
CA ARG A 408 -32.15 26.14 5.55
C ARG A 408 -32.47 27.03 4.34
N ASN A 409 -32.56 26.43 3.16
CA ASN A 409 -33.10 27.09 1.96
C ASN A 409 -34.50 27.60 2.29
N ARG A 410 -34.66 28.93 2.39
CA ARG A 410 -35.96 29.60 2.29
C ARG A 410 -36.27 29.77 0.80
N SER A 411 -37.01 28.82 0.23
CA SER A 411 -37.83 29.07 -0.95
C SER A 411 -38.95 30.04 -0.55
N GLY A 412 -38.95 31.23 -1.14
CA GLY A 412 -40.04 32.19 -1.01
C GLY A 412 -41.30 31.71 -1.74
N PRO A 413 -42.51 32.11 -1.32
CA PRO A 413 -43.72 31.71 -1.99
C PRO A 413 -43.89 32.52 -3.28
N VAL A 414 -43.98 31.82 -4.41
CA VAL A 414 -44.50 32.39 -5.67
C VAL A 414 -46.02 32.45 -5.52
N GLY A 415 -46.54 33.65 -5.24
CA GLY A 415 -47.96 33.97 -5.21
C GLY A 415 -48.30 34.95 -6.33
N ARG A 416 -49.13 34.47 -7.27
CA ARG A 416 -49.77 35.15 -8.41
C ARG A 416 -50.16 36.62 -8.16
N THR A 417 -50.05 37.46 -9.19
CA THR A 417 -51.07 38.47 -9.50
C THR A 417 -51.00 38.94 -10.97
N LYS A 418 -52.15 38.75 -11.63
CA LYS A 418 -52.70 39.32 -12.89
C LYS A 418 -51.87 39.32 -14.18
#